data_AF-A0A4P9WS48-F1
#
_entry.id   AF-A0A4P9WS48-F1
#
_cell.length_a   1.000
_cell.length_b   1.000
_cell.length_c   1.000
_cell.angle_alpha   90.00
_cell.angle_beta   90.00
_cell.angle_gamma   90.00
#
_symmetry.space_group_name_H-M   'P 1'
#
loop_
_entity.id
_entity.type
_entity.pdbx_description
1 polymer ?
#
loop_
_entity_poly.entity_id
_entity_poly.type
_entity_poly.pdbx_seq_one_letter_code
_entity_poly.pdbx_strand_id
1 'polypeptide(L)'
;DKIKILGARVRVDATGKLAELERAERDKMKDKVARIAEHGINCFVNRQLIYNYPESLFADAGIASIEHADFDGIERLALVTGGDITSTFDHPELVRLGECDRIEEILIGEVKLIKFSGVKAGEACTVVLRGANTQILDEAERSLHDALSVLSQTIAEPRTVLGGGGAESLMARAVD
;
A
#
# COMPACT_ATOMS: atom_id res chain seq x y z
N ASP A 1 -2.50 19.94 3.99
CA ASP A 1 -1.88 21.08 3.27
C ASP A 1 -1.74 20.77 1.78
N LYS A 2 -2.46 21.50 0.91
CA LYS A 2 -2.32 21.40 -0.55
C LYS A 2 -1.84 22.74 -1.11
N ILE A 3 -0.56 23.05 -0.94
CA ILE A 3 0.05 24.11 -1.75
C ILE A 3 0.33 23.50 -3.12
N LYS A 4 -0.65 23.61 -4.03
CA LYS A 4 -0.41 23.42 -5.46
C LYS A 4 0.51 24.56 -5.91
N ILE A 5 1.76 24.26 -6.20
CA ILE A 5 2.69 25.22 -6.78
C ILE A 5 2.16 25.55 -8.18
N LEU A 6 1.51 26.72 -8.30
CA LEU A 6 1.18 27.36 -9.56
C LEU A 6 2.48 27.49 -10.36
N GLY A 7 2.48 26.95 -11.58
CA GLY A 7 3.66 26.68 -12.39
C GLY A 7 4.74 27.76 -12.32
N ALA A 8 5.93 27.35 -11.89
CA ALA A 8 7.12 28.19 -11.93
C ALA A 8 7.46 28.47 -13.41
N ARG A 9 7.35 29.74 -13.83
CA ARG A 9 7.82 30.18 -15.15
C ARG A 9 9.31 30.48 -15.05
N VAL A 10 10.13 29.58 -15.56
CA VAL A 10 11.57 29.81 -15.73
C VAL A 10 11.78 30.46 -17.09
N ARG A 11 12.27 31.70 -17.11
CA ARG A 11 12.74 32.36 -18.34
C ARG A 11 14.27 32.26 -18.37
N VAL A 12 14.80 31.75 -19.47
CA VAL A 12 16.24 31.60 -19.68
C VAL A 12 16.64 32.43 -20.90
N ASP A 13 17.64 33.29 -20.73
CA ASP A 13 18.09 34.24 -21.76
C ASP A 13 19.05 33.62 -22.79
N ALA A 14 19.52 32.39 -22.55
CA ALA A 14 20.47 31.69 -23.42
C ALA A 14 20.32 30.17 -23.32
N THR A 15 20.57 29.47 -24.43
CA THR A 15 20.51 27.99 -24.53
C THR A 15 21.49 27.29 -23.58
N GLY A 16 22.66 27.88 -23.31
CA GLY A 16 23.62 27.34 -22.34
C GLY A 16 23.06 27.27 -20.91
N LYS A 17 22.33 28.30 -20.48
CA LYS A 17 21.70 28.34 -19.15
C LYS A 17 20.56 27.32 -19.02
N LEU A 18 19.86 27.01 -20.11
CA LEU A 18 18.83 25.95 -20.11
C LEU A 18 19.47 24.58 -19.83
N ALA A 19 20.59 24.26 -20.50
CA ALA A 19 21.29 23.00 -20.29
C ALA A 19 21.88 22.87 -18.87
N GLU A 20 22.36 23.97 -18.27
CA GLU A 20 22.79 23.99 -16.87
C GLU A 20 21.63 23.72 -15.92
N LEU A 21 20.44 24.28 -16.20
CA LEU A 21 19.26 24.10 -15.37
C LEU A 21 18.75 22.66 -15.42
N GLU A 22 18.71 22.05 -16.61
CA GLU A 22 18.36 20.63 -16.79
C GLU A 22 19.36 19.71 -16.07
N ARG A 23 20.67 20.00 -16.13
CA ARG A 23 21.67 19.25 -15.37
C ARG A 23 21.46 19.37 -13.87
N ALA A 24 21.24 20.59 -13.37
CA ALA A 24 20.98 20.82 -11.96
C ALA A 24 19.70 20.10 -11.47
N GLU A 25 18.66 19.98 -12.29
CA GLU A 25 17.48 19.18 -11.94
C GLU A 25 17.78 17.69 -11.90
N ARG A 26 18.54 17.16 -12.86
CA ARG A 26 18.96 15.74 -12.87
C ARG A 26 19.85 15.41 -11.68
N ASP A 27 20.80 16.28 -11.35
CA ASP A 27 21.68 16.10 -10.19
C ASP A 27 20.87 16.09 -8.89
N LYS A 28 19.90 17.02 -8.73
CA LYS A 28 18.97 17.00 -7.59
C LYS A 28 18.17 15.70 -7.48
N MET A 29 17.75 15.11 -8.59
CA MET A 29 17.05 13.81 -8.58
C MET A 29 18.00 12.69 -8.16
N LYS A 30 19.23 12.70 -8.70
CA LYS A 30 20.26 11.73 -8.36
C LYS A 30 20.61 11.77 -6.87
N ASP A 31 20.79 12.96 -6.30
CA ASP A 31 21.06 13.15 -4.87
C ASP A 31 19.90 12.66 -3.98
N LYS A 32 18.65 12.81 -4.44
CA LYS A 32 17.49 12.23 -3.74
C LYS A 32 17.50 10.71 -3.75
N VAL A 33 17.76 10.10 -4.91
CA VAL A 33 17.84 8.63 -5.02
C VAL A 33 19.00 8.08 -4.19
N ALA A 34 20.15 8.76 -4.19
CA ALA A 34 21.29 8.40 -3.36
C ALA A 34 20.93 8.41 -1.87
N ARG A 35 20.26 9.47 -1.40
CA ARG A 35 19.76 9.54 -0.01
C ARG A 35 18.80 8.42 0.32
N ILE A 36 17.92 8.01 -0.59
CA ILE A 36 17.01 6.87 -0.39
C ILE A 36 17.79 5.56 -0.31
N ALA A 37 18.79 5.38 -1.18
CA ALA A 37 19.65 4.19 -1.18
C ALA A 37 20.50 4.08 0.10
N GLU A 38 20.87 5.19 0.73
CA GLU A 38 21.57 5.21 2.03
C GLU A 38 20.76 4.58 3.17
N HIS A 39 19.42 4.48 3.05
CA HIS A 39 18.60 3.74 4.02
C HIS A 39 18.83 2.22 3.94
N GLY A 40 19.48 1.71 2.90
CA GLY A 40 19.75 0.28 2.74
C GLY A 40 18.50 -0.55 2.40
N ILE A 41 17.51 0.06 1.76
CA ILE A 41 16.27 -0.61 1.34
C ILE A 41 16.47 -1.42 0.06
N ASN A 42 15.71 -2.49 -0.09
CA ASN A 42 15.66 -3.31 -1.32
C ASN A 42 14.41 -3.02 -2.19
N CYS A 43 13.38 -2.40 -1.60
CA CYS A 43 12.14 -2.05 -2.26
C CYS A 43 11.67 -0.68 -1.78
N PHE A 44 11.33 0.19 -2.74
CA PHE A 44 10.80 1.52 -2.50
C PHE A 44 9.36 1.61 -2.99
N VAL A 45 8.42 1.89 -2.08
CA VAL A 45 7.00 2.04 -2.41
C VAL A 45 6.62 3.51 -2.38
N ASN A 46 6.14 4.03 -3.50
CA ASN A 46 5.71 5.42 -3.65
C ASN A 46 4.25 5.52 -4.07
N ARG A 47 3.58 6.55 -3.54
CA ARG A 47 2.20 6.90 -3.91
C ARG A 47 2.08 7.48 -5.31
N GLN A 48 3.11 8.22 -5.72
CA GLN A 48 3.12 8.93 -6.99
C GLN A 48 3.92 8.16 -8.03
N LEU A 49 3.72 8.54 -9.28
CA LEU A 49 4.53 8.10 -10.41
C LEU A 49 6.01 8.40 -10.13
N ILE A 50 6.88 7.45 -10.44
CA ILE A 50 8.32 7.61 -10.46
C ILE A 50 8.73 7.76 -11.93
N TYR A 51 9.44 8.83 -12.27
CA TYR A 51 9.90 9.03 -13.64
C TYR A 51 11.03 8.05 -14.00
N ASN A 52 11.17 7.73 -15.29
CA ASN A 52 12.14 6.76 -15.82
C ASN A 52 13.60 7.01 -15.38
N TYR A 53 14.01 8.28 -15.21
CA TYR A 53 15.39 8.59 -14.81
C TYR A 53 15.69 8.17 -13.36
N PRO A 54 14.93 8.62 -12.34
CA PRO A 54 15.01 8.04 -10.99
C PRO A 54 14.81 6.52 -10.94
N GLU A 55 13.87 5.97 -11.71
CA GLU A 55 13.61 4.52 -11.76
C GLU A 55 14.84 3.73 -12.22
N SER A 56 15.51 4.19 -13.28
CA SER A 56 16.79 3.60 -13.74
C SER A 56 17.85 3.65 -12.65
N LEU A 57 17.93 4.74 -11.89
CA LEU A 57 18.91 4.87 -10.79
C LEU A 57 18.60 3.91 -9.63
N PHE A 58 17.31 3.66 -9.33
CA PHE A 58 16.91 2.65 -8.36
C PHE A 58 17.29 1.25 -8.85
N ALA A 59 17.03 0.93 -10.12
CA ALA A 59 17.39 -0.35 -10.72
C ALA A 59 18.92 -0.58 -10.69
N ASP A 60 19.72 0.43 -11.03
CA ASP A 60 21.19 0.39 -10.96
C ASP A 60 21.68 0.16 -9.52
N ALA A 61 20.95 0.66 -8.52
CA ALA A 61 21.23 0.44 -7.11
C ALA A 61 20.67 -0.90 -6.56
N GLY A 62 19.99 -1.70 -7.40
CA GLY A 62 19.36 -2.95 -6.99
C GLY A 62 18.09 -2.79 -6.14
N ILE A 63 17.44 -1.62 -6.22
CA ILE A 63 16.23 -1.28 -5.47
C ILE A 63 15.01 -1.42 -6.39
N ALA A 64 14.04 -2.25 -6.00
CA ALA A 64 12.78 -2.39 -6.72
C ALA A 64 11.85 -1.22 -6.41
N SER A 65 11.42 -0.47 -7.43
CA SER A 65 10.47 0.63 -7.28
C SER A 65 9.03 0.17 -7.55
N ILE A 66 8.14 0.46 -6.61
CA ILE A 66 6.69 0.29 -6.74
C ILE A 66 6.08 1.69 -6.73
N GLU A 67 5.35 2.03 -7.77
CA GLU A 67 4.69 3.32 -7.92
C GLU A 67 3.18 3.18 -7.91
N HIS A 68 2.47 4.32 -7.87
CA HIS A 68 1.01 4.37 -7.89
C HIS A 68 0.31 3.55 -6.79
N ALA A 69 0.99 3.33 -5.66
CA ALA A 69 0.39 2.65 -4.53
C ALA A 69 -0.74 3.50 -3.91
N ASP A 70 -1.86 2.85 -3.63
CA ASP A 70 -3.03 3.46 -3.02
C ASP A 70 -2.76 3.83 -1.56
N PHE A 71 -3.53 4.78 -1.03
CA PHE A 71 -3.30 5.28 0.33
C PHE A 71 -3.55 4.19 1.38
N ASP A 72 -4.71 3.54 1.30
CA ASP A 72 -5.13 2.50 2.23
C ASP A 72 -4.18 1.30 2.16
N GLY A 73 -3.72 0.93 0.95
CA GLY A 73 -2.73 -0.12 0.72
C GLY A 73 -1.40 0.16 1.41
N ILE A 74 -0.88 1.40 1.35
CA ILE A 74 0.37 1.78 2.03
C ILE A 74 0.19 1.77 3.54
N GLU A 75 -0.91 2.29 4.08
CA GLU A 75 -1.16 2.25 5.52
C GLU A 75 -1.24 0.81 6.04
N ARG A 76 -1.95 -0.07 5.32
CA ARG A 76 -1.98 -1.50 5.64
C ARG A 76 -0.59 -2.12 5.54
N LEU A 77 0.17 -1.82 4.49
CA LEU A 77 1.52 -2.36 4.30
C LEU A 77 2.46 -1.92 5.43
N ALA A 78 2.42 -0.64 5.82
CA ALA A 78 3.19 -0.09 6.93
C ALA A 78 2.85 -0.81 8.25
N LEU A 79 1.56 -1.00 8.54
CA LEU A 79 1.11 -1.70 9.75
C LEU A 79 1.61 -3.16 9.81
N VAL A 80 1.55 -3.89 8.68
CA VAL A 80 1.85 -5.34 8.68
C VAL A 80 3.35 -5.63 8.57
N THR A 81 4.11 -4.77 7.89
CA THR A 81 5.57 -4.85 7.80
C THR A 81 6.27 -4.19 9.00
N GLY A 82 5.55 -3.32 9.71
CA GLY A 82 6.07 -2.54 10.84
C GLY A 82 6.98 -1.38 10.42
N GLY A 83 6.90 -0.92 9.17
CA GLY A 83 7.65 0.22 8.64
C GLY A 83 6.90 1.54 8.77
N ASP A 84 7.65 2.64 8.83
CA ASP A 84 7.07 3.99 8.89
C ASP A 84 6.86 4.58 7.49
N ILE A 85 5.77 5.34 7.34
CA ILE A 85 5.50 6.10 6.11
C ILE A 85 6.22 7.45 6.24
N THR A 86 7.23 7.67 5.41
CA THR A 86 8.03 8.90 5.46
C THR A 86 7.73 9.84 4.30
N SER A 87 7.89 11.14 4.54
CA SER A 87 7.79 12.19 3.51
C SER A 87 9.14 12.84 3.21
N THR A 88 10.14 12.63 4.08
CA THR A 88 11.53 13.09 3.94
C THR A 88 12.49 11.92 4.07
N PHE A 89 13.68 12.06 3.46
CA PHE A 89 14.68 10.99 3.35
C PHE A 89 16.03 11.37 3.98
N ASP A 90 16.08 12.49 4.72
CA ASP A 90 17.32 13.10 5.20
C ASP A 90 17.91 12.41 6.44
N HIS A 91 17.08 11.70 7.19
CA HIS A 91 17.43 11.09 8.48
C HIS A 91 17.09 9.60 8.51
N PRO A 92 17.96 8.72 7.97
CA PRO A 92 17.76 7.27 8.00
C PRO A 92 17.59 6.69 9.42
N GLU A 93 18.27 7.29 10.40
CA GLU A 93 18.27 6.86 11.79
C GLU A 93 16.92 7.00 12.51
N LEU A 94 16.02 7.84 11.98
CA LEU A 94 14.70 8.12 12.56
C LEU A 94 13.58 7.29 11.96
N VAL A 95 13.89 6.45 10.96
CA VAL A 95 12.89 5.73 10.16
C VAL A 95 12.97 4.24 10.47
N ARG A 96 11.85 3.65 10.85
CA ARG A 96 11.75 2.20 10.93
C ARG A 96 11.45 1.61 9.55
N LEU A 97 12.33 0.73 9.09
CA LEU A 97 12.10 -0.01 7.84
C LEU A 97 11.14 -1.18 8.06
N GLY A 98 10.27 -1.41 7.09
CA GLY A 98 9.39 -2.57 7.06
C GLY A 98 10.14 -3.83 6.64
N GLU A 99 9.78 -4.97 7.21
CA GLU A 99 10.40 -6.27 6.91
C GLU A 99 9.35 -7.27 6.38
N CYS A 100 9.75 -8.03 5.36
CA CYS A 100 9.01 -9.19 4.85
C CYS A 100 9.96 -10.23 4.27
N ASP A 101 9.58 -11.50 4.31
CA ASP A 101 10.41 -12.61 3.81
C ASP A 101 10.53 -12.60 2.29
N ARG A 102 9.45 -12.26 1.57
CA ARG A 102 9.42 -12.34 0.10
C ARG A 102 8.48 -11.33 -0.52
N ILE A 103 8.98 -10.65 -1.55
CA ILE A 103 8.21 -9.79 -2.46
C ILE A 103 8.22 -10.47 -3.83
N GLU A 104 7.06 -10.72 -4.41
CA GLU A 104 6.94 -11.32 -5.74
C GLU A 104 5.80 -10.69 -6.53
N GLU A 105 6.01 -10.51 -7.84
CA GLU A 105 4.92 -10.19 -8.76
C GLU A 105 4.22 -11.49 -9.17
N ILE A 106 2.93 -11.58 -8.86
CA ILE A 106 2.07 -12.71 -9.23
C ILE A 106 1.06 -12.28 -10.29
N LEU A 107 0.80 -13.17 -11.24
CA LEU A 107 -0.25 -13.00 -12.22
C LEU A 107 -1.49 -13.78 -11.76
N ILE A 108 -2.59 -13.06 -11.49
CA ILE A 108 -3.87 -13.68 -11.18
C ILE A 108 -4.86 -13.36 -12.31
N GLY A 109 -5.08 -14.34 -13.19
CA GLY A 109 -5.84 -14.12 -14.42
C GLY A 109 -5.01 -13.27 -15.38
N GLU A 110 -5.49 -12.06 -15.69
CA GLU A 110 -4.80 -11.11 -16.57
C GLU A 110 -4.21 -9.92 -15.79
N VAL A 111 -4.36 -9.89 -14.47
CA VAL A 111 -3.92 -8.80 -13.60
C VAL A 111 -2.65 -9.19 -12.87
N LYS A 112 -1.66 -8.30 -12.93
CA LYS A 112 -0.41 -8.40 -12.16
C LYS A 112 -0.61 -7.77 -10.79
N LEU A 113 -0.21 -8.49 -9.75
CA LEU A 113 -0.30 -8.07 -8.36
C LEU A 113 1.06 -8.26 -7.69
N ILE A 114 1.40 -7.39 -6.74
CA ILE A 114 2.62 -7.54 -5.95
C ILE A 114 2.25 -8.13 -4.60
N LYS A 115 2.78 -9.31 -4.30
CA LYS A 115 2.52 -10.03 -3.08
C LYS A 115 3.70 -9.91 -2.13
N PHE A 116 3.42 -9.40 -0.93
CA PHE A 116 4.32 -9.41 0.21
C PHE A 116 3.97 -10.61 1.10
N SER A 117 4.92 -11.51 1.31
CA SER A 117 4.75 -12.73 2.13
C SER A 117 5.71 -12.73 3.30
N GLY A 118 5.32 -13.36 4.41
CA GLY A 118 6.16 -13.43 5.60
C GLY A 118 6.42 -12.06 6.23
N VAL A 119 5.35 -11.27 6.39
CA VAL A 119 5.43 -9.95 7.01
C VAL A 119 5.61 -10.08 8.53
N LYS A 120 6.35 -9.15 9.13
CA LYS A 120 6.74 -9.20 10.56
C LYS A 120 5.59 -9.39 11.53
N ALA A 121 4.44 -8.77 11.27
CA ALA A 121 3.26 -8.91 12.12
C ALA A 121 2.60 -10.31 12.02
N GLY A 122 2.80 -11.05 10.93
CA GLY A 122 2.24 -12.40 10.73
C GLY A 122 0.71 -12.50 10.61
N GLU A 123 -0.01 -11.39 10.84
CA GLU A 123 -1.48 -11.35 11.00
C GLU A 123 -2.23 -10.86 9.75
N ALA A 124 -1.51 -10.52 8.69
CA ALA A 124 -2.10 -9.95 7.48
C ALA A 124 -2.52 -11.05 6.48
N CYS A 125 -3.80 -11.06 6.14
CA CYS A 125 -4.35 -11.92 5.10
C CYS A 125 -5.06 -11.08 4.04
N THR A 126 -4.73 -11.32 2.77
CA THR A 126 -5.42 -10.70 1.63
C THR A 126 -6.19 -11.78 0.87
N VAL A 127 -7.49 -11.57 0.68
CA VAL A 127 -8.34 -12.47 -0.12
C VAL A 127 -8.62 -11.82 -1.46
N VAL A 128 -8.27 -12.48 -2.56
CA VAL A 128 -8.53 -12.01 -3.92
C VAL A 128 -9.81 -12.66 -4.45
N LEU A 129 -10.88 -11.88 -4.56
CA LEU A 129 -12.15 -12.34 -5.12
C LEU A 129 -12.15 -12.20 -6.65
N ARG A 130 -12.66 -13.23 -7.34
CA ARG A 130 -12.86 -13.22 -8.79
C ARG A 130 -14.28 -13.67 -9.11
N GLY A 131 -14.91 -13.00 -10.06
CA GLY A 131 -16.29 -13.24 -10.45
C GLY A 131 -16.54 -12.79 -11.89
N ALA A 132 -17.65 -13.26 -12.47
CA ALA A 132 -18.00 -12.97 -13.85
C ALA A 132 -18.49 -11.52 -14.07
N ASN A 133 -19.02 -10.89 -13.04
CA ASN A 133 -19.49 -9.50 -13.07
C ASN A 133 -19.26 -8.82 -11.72
N THR A 134 -19.33 -7.48 -11.70
CA THR A 134 -19.11 -6.68 -10.49
C THR A 134 -20.17 -6.93 -9.43
N GLN A 135 -21.43 -7.17 -9.81
CA GLN A 135 -22.52 -7.42 -8.85
C GLN A 135 -22.28 -8.67 -7.99
N ILE A 136 -21.77 -9.75 -8.58
CA ILE A 136 -21.41 -10.98 -7.85
C ILE A 136 -20.19 -10.72 -6.95
N LEU A 137 -19.22 -9.92 -7.41
CA LEU A 137 -18.06 -9.55 -6.60
C LEU A 137 -18.47 -8.73 -5.38
N ASP A 138 -19.32 -7.72 -5.55
CA ASP A 138 -19.84 -6.88 -4.48
C ASP A 138 -20.66 -7.69 -3.45
N GLU A 139 -21.38 -8.71 -3.92
CA GLU A 139 -22.12 -9.62 -3.04
C GLU A 139 -21.20 -10.60 -2.32
N ALA A 140 -20.16 -11.12 -3.00
CA ALA A 140 -19.18 -12.00 -2.40
C ALA A 140 -18.33 -11.28 -1.34
N GLU A 141 -17.96 -10.02 -1.58
CA GLU A 141 -17.27 -9.17 -0.61
C GLU A 141 -18.12 -8.97 0.64
N ARG A 142 -19.40 -8.60 0.46
CA ARG A 142 -20.36 -8.44 1.58
C ARG A 142 -20.56 -9.74 2.36
N SER A 143 -20.76 -10.85 1.66
CA SER A 143 -20.92 -12.17 2.28
C SER A 143 -19.69 -12.58 3.10
N LEU A 144 -18.48 -12.31 2.58
CA LEU A 144 -17.24 -12.60 3.28
C LEU A 144 -17.07 -11.70 4.51
N HIS A 145 -17.38 -10.41 4.37
CA HIS A 145 -17.34 -9.46 5.48
C HIS A 145 -18.28 -9.87 6.62
N ASP A 146 -19.51 -10.27 6.31
CA ASP A 146 -20.49 -10.70 7.30
C ASP A 146 -20.03 -12.00 8.00
N ALA A 147 -19.52 -12.96 7.23
CA ALA A 147 -18.96 -14.20 7.78
C ALA A 147 -17.78 -13.92 8.73
N LEU A 148 -16.84 -13.07 8.33
CA LEU A 148 -15.69 -12.69 9.16
C LEU A 148 -16.13 -11.92 10.41
N SER A 149 -17.14 -11.06 10.31
CA SER A 149 -17.69 -10.32 11.45
C SER A 149 -18.29 -11.24 12.49
N VAL A 150 -19.07 -12.25 12.07
CA VAL A 150 -19.64 -13.26 12.96
C VAL A 150 -18.55 -14.12 13.58
N LEU A 151 -17.56 -14.58 12.80
CA LEU A 151 -16.45 -15.39 13.30
C LEU A 151 -15.62 -14.63 14.34
N SER A 152 -15.31 -13.36 14.08
CA SER A 152 -14.57 -12.49 15.00
C SER A 152 -15.29 -12.37 16.35
N GLN A 153 -16.60 -12.12 16.33
CA GLN A 153 -17.39 -12.07 17.57
C GLN A 153 -17.49 -13.42 18.28
N THR A 154 -17.65 -14.51 17.53
CA THR A 154 -17.77 -15.87 18.08
C THR A 154 -16.47 -16.32 18.77
N ILE A 155 -15.30 -15.88 18.28
CA ILE A 155 -14.01 -16.13 18.93
C ILE A 155 -13.95 -15.44 20.30
N ALA A 156 -14.53 -14.24 20.44
CA ALA A 156 -14.57 -13.51 21.70
C ALA A 156 -15.64 -14.06 22.68
N GLU A 157 -16.81 -14.45 22.16
CA GLU A 157 -17.92 -15.04 22.93
C GLU A 157 -18.51 -16.26 22.19
N PRO A 158 -18.21 -17.50 22.63
CA PRO A 158 -18.62 -18.70 21.92
C PRO A 158 -20.08 -19.10 22.17
N ARG A 159 -20.78 -18.47 23.13
CA ARG A 159 -22.20 -18.76 23.37
C ARG A 159 -23.03 -18.24 22.21
N THR A 160 -23.92 -19.09 21.70
CA THR A 160 -24.81 -18.79 20.59
C THR A 160 -26.27 -18.81 21.02
N VAL A 161 -27.09 -18.09 20.27
CA VAL A 161 -28.56 -18.10 20.38
C VAL A 161 -29.16 -18.44 19.02
N LEU A 162 -30.45 -18.76 19.01
CA LEU A 162 -31.17 -19.03 17.77
C LEU A 162 -31.31 -17.74 16.95
N GLY A 163 -30.81 -17.76 15.71
CA GLY A 163 -31.00 -16.66 14.76
C GLY A 163 -32.37 -16.70 14.05
N GLY A 164 -32.58 -15.77 13.12
CA GLY A 164 -33.75 -15.78 12.23
C GLY A 164 -35.10 -15.64 12.91
N GLY A 165 -35.19 -14.95 14.05
CA GLY A 165 -36.43 -14.79 14.82
C GLY A 165 -36.74 -15.96 15.76
N GLY A 166 -35.87 -16.97 15.85
CA GLY A 166 -36.10 -18.17 16.66
C GLY A 166 -36.04 -17.89 18.17
N ALA A 167 -35.12 -17.02 18.61
CA ALA A 167 -35.02 -16.63 20.01
C ALA A 167 -36.25 -15.83 20.45
N GLU A 168 -36.70 -14.90 19.61
CA GLU A 168 -37.87 -14.05 19.85
C GLU A 168 -39.15 -14.88 19.91
N SER A 169 -39.30 -15.86 19.01
CA SER A 169 -40.44 -16.78 19.00
C SER A 169 -40.50 -17.65 20.26
N LEU A 170 -39.34 -18.14 20.73
CA LEU A 170 -39.26 -18.93 21.96
C LEU A 170 -39.60 -18.07 23.18
N MET A 171 -39.10 -16.83 23.23
CA MET A 171 -39.41 -15.89 24.31
C MET A 171 -40.90 -15.55 24.34
N ALA A 172 -41.53 -15.26 23.19
CA ALA A 172 -42.95 -14.96 23.11
C ALA A 172 -43.82 -16.07 23.71
N ARG A 173 -43.53 -17.33 23.39
CA ARG A 173 -44.25 -18.50 23.94
C ARG A 173 -44.01 -18.74 25.44
N ALA A 174 -42.93 -18.20 25.99
CA ALA A 174 -42.62 -18.35 27.41
C ALA A 174 -43.33 -17.32 28.30
N VAL A 175 -43.87 -16.25 27.70
CA VAL A 175 -44.62 -15.20 28.42
C VAL A 175 -46.14 -15.37 28.32
N ASP A 176 -46.62 -16.24 27.41
CA ASP A 176 -48.00 -16.73 27.34
C ASP A 176 -48.26 -17.83 28.39
#